data_AF-A0A927YRT4-F1
#
_entry.id   AF-A0A927YRT4-F1
#
_cell.length_a   1.000
_cell.length_b   1.000
_cell.length_c   1.000
_cell.angle_alpha   90.00
_cell.angle_beta   90.00
_cell.angle_gamma   90.00
#
_symmetry.space_group_name_H-M   'P 1'
#
loop_
_entity.id
_entity.type
_entity.pdbx_description
1 polymer ?
#
loop_
_entity_poly.entity_id
_entity_poly.type
_entity_poly.pdbx_seq_one_letter_code
_entity_poly.pdbx_strand_id
1 'polypeptide(L)'
;MNVRFGYLEPSSIRRGPFLVGGKMGLNNIIVVIGGLAFFLFGMSVLSASLKKVAGKRLEVILEKMTDHPLKGLMLGAVITIAMQSSSALTVMLVGLVNSGIMNIAQTVGVIMGSNIGTTLTAWILSLSGLKTDNILLSMLKPANFSPIMALIGVCLIMAAKEQKKKDLGQVLVGFAILMHGMEMMSDALAPLSEVPEFVDALTAFRNPFFGVLIGTLFTAVIQSSAASVGVLQALSLTGHITYGVAIPIIMGQNIGTCVTALLSTIGVSKNAKRVSVIHISFNLIGTTVGLILYLILDWGMGLAIFDDAIKPFEIAAFHSIFNVVTTCLLLPFSKQLVNIAESVIKDDGNQEVFLDKRLLLTPAIAVKECKKKSALILQDAANGYMESMSLIGDYDSKSKDNIKELEERVDDMVESCNNFLIQLSSKDVSDSDSEIIATTLHTIGDMERISDYSLNLSTVAKKMEQADYDKKELKKRLKDTNKKLESLFENIMLAYENDDVSKANEVREQSEELVDQIKKAKKSDLKKLRKGKMDAEISVYLSDYLSISRRVVEHIQNIAEAIAI
;
A
#
# COMPACT_ATOMS: atom_id res chain seq x y z
N MET A 1 -72.37 16.17 47.89
CA MET A 1 -71.21 15.39 48.41
C MET A 1 -71.24 14.04 47.71
N ASN A 2 -70.07 13.54 47.28
CA ASN A 2 -69.79 12.29 46.54
C ASN A 2 -69.86 12.37 45.00
N VAL A 3 -68.73 12.79 44.42
CA VAL A 3 -68.30 12.43 43.07
C VAL A 3 -67.81 10.98 43.12
N ARG A 4 -68.47 10.06 42.39
CA ARG A 4 -67.99 8.68 42.18
C ARG A 4 -67.10 8.64 40.93
N PHE A 5 -65.86 8.21 41.12
CA PHE A 5 -64.93 7.82 40.07
C PHE A 5 -65.42 6.53 39.40
N GLY A 6 -65.69 6.59 38.09
CA GLY A 6 -65.88 5.42 37.24
C GLY A 6 -64.55 4.99 36.65
N TYR A 7 -64.15 3.75 36.95
CA TYR A 7 -63.02 3.06 36.33
C TYR A 7 -63.26 2.89 34.82
N LEU A 8 -62.24 3.20 34.01
CA LEU A 8 -62.14 2.76 32.61
C LEU A 8 -60.95 1.80 32.50
N GLU A 9 -61.24 0.58 32.03
CA GLU A 9 -60.24 -0.44 31.69
C GLU A 9 -59.36 0.01 30.50
N PRO A 10 -58.07 -0.37 30.47
CA PRO A 10 -57.19 -0.07 29.34
C PRO A 10 -57.27 -1.16 28.26
N SER A 11 -58.21 -1.02 27.31
CA SER A 11 -58.28 -1.88 26.13
C SER A 11 -58.63 -1.10 24.85
N SER A 12 -57.74 -0.20 24.41
CA SER A 12 -57.78 0.33 23.02
C SER A 12 -56.52 1.11 22.58
N ILE A 13 -55.31 0.61 22.84
CA ILE A 13 -54.13 1.07 22.06
C ILE A 13 -54.09 0.25 20.77
N ARG A 14 -54.94 0.62 19.81
CA ARG A 14 -54.76 0.23 18.40
C ARG A 14 -53.51 0.94 17.90
N ARG A 15 -52.42 0.20 17.69
CA ARG A 15 -51.29 0.67 16.88
C ARG A 15 -51.69 0.58 15.40
N GLY A 16 -51.74 1.71 14.73
CA GLY A 16 -51.73 1.83 13.27
C GLY A 16 -52.16 3.23 12.80
N PRO A 17 -51.76 3.71 11.60
CA PRO A 17 -50.53 3.48 10.85
C PRO A 17 -49.61 4.73 10.87
N PHE A 18 -48.31 4.50 10.72
CA PHE A 18 -47.22 5.49 10.72
C PHE A 18 -47.10 6.27 9.39
N LEU A 19 -48.22 6.76 8.85
CA LEU A 19 -48.22 7.58 7.64
C LEU A 19 -49.17 8.77 7.82
N VAL A 20 -48.59 9.94 8.13
CA VAL A 20 -49.28 11.21 7.89
C VAL A 20 -48.63 11.83 6.65
N GLY A 21 -49.23 11.55 5.49
CA GLY A 21 -49.06 12.31 4.24
C GLY A 21 -47.72 12.13 3.52
N GLY A 22 -47.50 10.98 2.87
CA GLY A 22 -46.68 10.82 1.64
C GLY A 22 -45.23 11.34 1.62
N LYS A 23 -44.71 11.86 2.73
CA LYS A 23 -43.36 12.44 2.83
C LYS A 23 -42.55 11.61 3.81
N MET A 24 -41.31 11.32 3.44
CA MET A 24 -40.33 10.72 4.32
C MET A 24 -40.24 11.56 5.60
N GLY A 25 -40.72 11.03 6.72
CA GLY A 25 -40.60 11.73 8.00
C GLY A 25 -39.13 11.96 8.31
N LEU A 26 -38.79 13.08 8.96
CA LEU A 26 -37.42 13.39 9.38
C LEU A 26 -36.75 12.21 10.11
N ASN A 27 -37.54 11.44 10.87
CA ASN A 27 -37.10 10.22 11.55
C ASN A 27 -36.63 9.12 10.58
N ASN A 28 -37.30 8.91 9.43
CA ASN A 28 -36.88 7.89 8.47
C ASN A 28 -35.55 8.26 7.80
N ILE A 29 -35.35 9.54 7.50
CA ILE A 29 -34.07 10.05 6.98
C ILE A 29 -32.95 9.81 8.01
N ILE A 30 -33.21 10.13 9.28
CA ILE A 30 -32.26 9.90 10.37
C ILE A 30 -31.91 8.41 10.52
N VAL A 31 -32.91 7.51 10.46
CA VAL A 31 -32.67 6.07 10.57
C VAL A 31 -31.91 5.52 9.36
N VAL A 32 -32.18 5.99 8.14
CA VAL A 32 -31.40 5.60 6.95
C VAL A 32 -29.95 6.07 7.06
N ILE A 33 -29.71 7.32 7.48
CA ILE A 33 -28.35 7.84 7.69
C ILE A 33 -27.65 7.08 8.83
N GLY A 34 -28.35 6.76 9.92
CA GLY A 34 -27.82 5.97 11.02
C GLY A 34 -27.48 4.53 10.61
N GLY A 35 -28.37 3.88 9.84
CA GLY A 35 -28.14 2.57 9.25
C GLY A 35 -26.94 2.56 8.30
N LEU A 36 -26.81 3.59 7.46
CA LEU A 36 -25.64 3.79 6.59
C LEU A 36 -24.36 3.98 7.41
N ALA A 37 -24.40 4.75 8.50
CA ALA A 37 -23.25 4.95 9.38
C ALA A 37 -22.82 3.64 10.05
N PHE A 38 -23.76 2.84 10.58
CA PHE A 38 -23.46 1.51 11.13
C PHE A 38 -22.94 0.55 10.05
N PHE A 39 -23.53 0.58 8.86
CA PHE A 39 -23.08 -0.23 7.73
C PHE A 39 -21.62 0.08 7.35
N LEU A 40 -21.29 1.36 7.16
CA LEU A 40 -19.93 1.81 6.81
C LEU A 40 -18.94 1.54 7.95
N PHE A 41 -19.34 1.76 9.20
CA PHE A 41 -18.49 1.45 10.36
C PHE A 41 -18.23 -0.05 10.49
N GLY A 42 -19.27 -0.88 10.40
CA GLY A 42 -19.15 -2.34 10.43
C GLY A 42 -18.25 -2.85 9.30
N MET A 43 -18.37 -2.28 8.09
CA MET A 43 -17.49 -2.58 6.96
C MET A 43 -16.04 -2.17 7.24
N SER A 44 -15.80 -1.00 7.84
CA SER A 44 -14.46 -0.55 8.22
C SER A 44 -13.81 -1.51 9.23
N VAL A 45 -14.54 -1.90 10.28
CA VAL A 45 -14.07 -2.85 11.30
C VAL A 45 -13.81 -4.22 10.68
N LEU A 46 -14.73 -4.72 9.86
CA LEU A 46 -14.60 -6.01 9.17
C LEU A 46 -13.36 -6.04 8.28
N SER A 47 -13.17 -5.04 7.41
CA SER A 47 -12.03 -4.95 6.50
C SER A 47 -10.70 -4.84 7.25
N ALA A 48 -10.63 -3.99 8.29
CA ALA A 48 -9.42 -3.85 9.11
C ALA A 48 -9.06 -5.16 9.84
N SER A 49 -10.06 -5.88 10.34
CA SER A 49 -9.86 -7.12 11.09
C SER A 49 -9.48 -8.29 10.17
N LEU A 50 -10.11 -8.40 8.99
CA LEU A 50 -9.73 -9.38 7.97
C LEU A 50 -8.28 -9.15 7.50
N LYS A 51 -7.86 -7.89 7.34
CA LYS A 51 -6.48 -7.53 7.03
C LYS A 51 -5.51 -8.03 8.10
N LYS A 52 -5.83 -7.85 9.39
CA LYS A 52 -5.01 -8.36 10.51
C LYS A 52 -4.91 -9.88 10.51
N VAL A 53 -6.02 -10.58 10.27
CA VAL A 53 -6.05 -12.04 10.17
C VAL A 53 -5.19 -12.54 8.99
N ALA A 54 -5.13 -11.78 7.89
CA ALA A 54 -4.36 -12.12 6.70
C ALA A 54 -2.86 -11.72 6.76
N GLY A 55 -2.45 -10.85 7.71
CA GLY A 55 -1.18 -10.11 7.73
C GLY A 55 0.07 -10.89 7.29
N LYS A 56 0.49 -11.92 8.04
CA LYS A 56 1.72 -12.68 7.72
C LYS A 56 1.69 -13.42 6.39
N ARG A 57 0.51 -13.67 5.80
CA ARG A 57 0.39 -14.36 4.50
C ARG A 57 0.49 -13.39 3.33
N LEU A 58 0.08 -12.13 3.52
CA LEU A 58 0.20 -11.09 2.49
C LEU A 58 1.67 -10.86 2.12
N GLU A 59 2.58 -10.88 3.09
CA GLU A 59 4.02 -10.69 2.88
C GLU A 59 4.61 -11.75 1.93
N VAL A 60 4.36 -13.03 2.22
CA VAL A 60 4.81 -14.17 1.40
C VAL A 60 4.18 -14.17 -0.01
N ILE A 61 2.95 -13.68 -0.12
CA ILE A 61 2.23 -13.60 -1.40
C ILE A 61 2.80 -12.47 -2.27
N LEU A 62 3.22 -11.37 -1.65
CA LEU A 62 3.83 -10.22 -2.32
C LEU A 62 5.27 -10.51 -2.78
N GLU A 63 6.02 -11.35 -2.06
CA GLU A 63 7.37 -11.79 -2.45
C GLU A 63 7.39 -12.59 -3.76
N LYS A 64 6.29 -13.24 -4.13
CA LYS A 64 6.18 -14.02 -5.39
C LYS A 64 5.83 -13.12 -6.57
N MET A 65 6.57 -12.02 -6.72
CA MET A 65 6.36 -11.03 -7.78
C MET A 65 6.31 -11.69 -9.17
N THR A 66 5.41 -11.18 -10.00
CA THR A 66 4.75 -11.96 -11.03
C THR A 66 5.44 -11.90 -12.39
N ASP A 67 5.84 -13.05 -12.90
CA ASP A 67 6.45 -13.31 -14.21
C ASP A 67 5.41 -13.60 -15.32
N HIS A 68 4.13 -13.78 -14.95
CA HIS A 68 3.06 -14.13 -15.89
C HIS A 68 1.71 -13.44 -15.55
N PRO A 69 0.92 -12.96 -16.54
CA PRO A 69 -0.36 -12.28 -16.31
C PRO A 69 -1.36 -13.07 -15.45
N LEU A 70 -1.41 -14.40 -15.60
CA LEU A 70 -2.32 -15.25 -14.82
C LEU A 70 -1.92 -15.34 -13.33
N LYS A 71 -0.62 -15.41 -13.04
CA LYS A 71 -0.15 -15.33 -11.65
C LYS A 71 -0.45 -13.93 -11.08
N GLY A 72 -0.33 -12.87 -11.91
CA GLY A 72 -0.76 -11.50 -11.58
C GLY A 72 -2.24 -11.44 -11.20
N LEU A 73 -3.11 -12.09 -11.97
CA LEU A 73 -4.54 -12.20 -11.70
C LEU A 73 -4.82 -12.90 -10.36
N MET A 74 -4.18 -14.04 -10.10
CA MET A 74 -4.35 -14.71 -8.81
C MET A 74 -3.86 -13.84 -7.64
N LEU A 75 -2.70 -13.21 -7.81
CA LEU A 75 -2.11 -12.29 -6.83
C LEU A 75 -3.08 -11.14 -6.50
N GLY A 76 -3.62 -10.47 -7.52
CA GLY A 76 -4.56 -9.37 -7.34
C GLY A 76 -5.86 -9.78 -6.66
N ALA A 77 -6.40 -10.95 -7.02
CA ALA A 77 -7.60 -11.49 -6.38
C ALA A 77 -7.36 -11.78 -4.90
N VAL A 78 -6.26 -12.48 -4.57
CA VAL A 78 -5.95 -12.86 -3.20
C VAL A 78 -5.65 -11.64 -2.33
N ILE A 79 -4.86 -10.67 -2.81
CA ILE A 79 -4.57 -9.45 -2.06
C ILE A 79 -5.86 -8.65 -1.85
N THR A 80 -6.72 -8.53 -2.87
CA THR A 80 -7.98 -7.79 -2.72
C THR A 80 -8.93 -8.46 -1.75
N ILE A 81 -9.01 -9.80 -1.76
CA ILE A 81 -9.80 -10.56 -0.79
C ILE A 81 -9.27 -10.33 0.64
N ALA A 82 -7.96 -10.35 0.81
CA ALA A 82 -7.33 -10.16 2.12
C ALA A 82 -7.45 -8.72 2.63
N MET A 83 -7.28 -7.72 1.76
CA MET A 83 -7.38 -6.30 2.12
C MET A 83 -8.82 -5.76 2.06
N GLN A 84 -9.74 -6.49 1.42
CA GLN A 84 -11.12 -6.07 1.12
C GLN A 84 -11.21 -4.71 0.39
N SER A 85 -10.15 -4.31 -0.34
CA SER A 85 -10.07 -3.02 -1.01
C SER A 85 -9.24 -3.07 -2.29
N SER A 86 -9.93 -3.05 -3.44
CA SER A 86 -9.31 -2.94 -4.76
C SER A 86 -8.72 -1.57 -5.04
N SER A 87 -9.30 -0.51 -4.48
CA SER A 87 -8.74 0.84 -4.55
C SER A 87 -7.40 0.92 -3.83
N ALA A 88 -7.27 0.37 -2.63
CA ALA A 88 -5.99 0.34 -1.91
C ALA A 88 -4.91 -0.47 -2.64
N LEU A 89 -5.28 -1.62 -3.21
CA LEU A 89 -4.38 -2.41 -4.07
C LEU A 89 -3.93 -1.59 -5.29
N THR A 90 -4.84 -0.89 -5.95
CA THR A 90 -4.49 -0.08 -7.12
C THR A 90 -3.56 1.08 -6.75
N VAL A 91 -3.81 1.79 -5.64
CA VAL A 91 -2.92 2.84 -5.11
C VAL A 91 -1.53 2.27 -4.83
N MET A 92 -1.45 1.07 -4.27
CA MET A 92 -0.19 0.37 -4.04
C MET A 92 0.52 0.06 -5.37
N LEU A 93 -0.18 -0.46 -6.38
CA LEU A 93 0.40 -0.73 -7.70
C LEU A 93 0.99 0.53 -8.33
N VAL A 94 0.31 1.67 -8.21
CA VAL A 94 0.86 2.94 -8.67
C VAL A 94 2.13 3.31 -7.90
N GLY A 95 2.19 3.07 -6.59
CA GLY A 95 3.41 3.25 -5.78
C GLY A 95 4.55 2.32 -6.20
N LEU A 96 4.28 1.03 -6.43
CA LEU A 96 5.27 0.04 -6.87
C LEU A 96 5.87 0.37 -8.23
N VAL A 97 5.05 0.83 -9.18
CA VAL A 97 5.52 1.30 -10.49
C VAL A 97 6.26 2.64 -10.37
N ASN A 98 5.85 3.51 -9.44
CA ASN A 98 6.53 4.81 -9.26
C ASN A 98 7.95 4.67 -8.67
N SER A 99 8.16 3.64 -7.85
CA SER A 99 9.46 3.30 -7.24
C SER A 99 10.32 2.34 -8.08
N GLY A 100 9.89 1.99 -9.30
CA GLY A 100 10.63 1.07 -10.17
C GLY A 100 10.62 -0.41 -9.75
N ILE A 101 9.82 -0.76 -8.74
CA ILE A 101 9.74 -2.12 -8.20
C ILE A 101 8.99 -3.05 -9.16
N MET A 102 7.97 -2.51 -9.83
CA MET A 102 7.11 -3.27 -10.74
C MET A 102 7.00 -2.59 -12.11
N ASN A 103 7.01 -3.39 -13.17
CA ASN A 103 6.75 -2.93 -14.53
C ASN A 103 5.25 -2.79 -14.77
N ILE A 104 4.87 -1.84 -15.62
CA ILE A 104 3.47 -1.59 -15.94
C ILE A 104 2.72 -2.83 -16.45
N ALA A 105 3.36 -3.66 -17.27
CA ALA A 105 2.74 -4.87 -17.81
C ALA A 105 2.35 -5.88 -16.73
N GLN A 106 3.08 -5.92 -15.61
CA GLN A 106 2.77 -6.78 -14.47
C GLN A 106 1.50 -6.32 -13.75
N THR A 107 1.23 -5.01 -13.74
CA THR A 107 0.04 -4.45 -13.06
C THR A 107 -1.27 -4.86 -13.71
N VAL A 108 -1.29 -5.14 -15.02
CA VAL A 108 -2.51 -5.49 -15.77
C VAL A 108 -3.20 -6.70 -15.15
N GLY A 109 -2.46 -7.79 -14.95
CA GLY A 109 -3.00 -9.01 -14.34
C GLY A 109 -3.51 -8.75 -12.92
N VAL A 110 -2.75 -7.99 -12.12
CA VAL A 110 -3.11 -7.69 -10.73
C VAL A 110 -4.39 -6.84 -10.65
N ILE A 111 -4.57 -5.85 -11.52
CA ILE A 111 -5.79 -5.04 -11.61
C ILE A 111 -7.00 -5.92 -11.96
N MET A 112 -6.88 -6.78 -12.98
CA MET A 112 -7.96 -7.71 -13.37
C MET A 112 -8.33 -8.66 -12.23
N GLY A 113 -7.32 -9.22 -11.57
CA GLY A 113 -7.48 -10.05 -10.38
C GLY A 113 -8.20 -9.32 -9.26
N SER A 114 -7.84 -8.05 -9.03
CA SER A 114 -8.45 -7.22 -8.00
C SER A 114 -9.95 -7.03 -8.19
N ASN A 115 -10.37 -6.82 -9.43
CA ASN A 115 -11.78 -6.66 -9.78
C ASN A 115 -12.56 -7.97 -9.51
N ILE A 116 -11.99 -9.13 -9.81
CA ILE A 116 -12.57 -10.43 -9.40
C ILE A 116 -12.62 -10.55 -7.87
N GLY A 117 -11.52 -10.24 -7.17
CA GLY A 117 -11.43 -10.36 -5.71
C GLY A 117 -12.44 -9.51 -4.95
N THR A 118 -12.75 -8.31 -5.47
CA THR A 118 -13.76 -7.38 -4.90
C THR A 118 -15.15 -8.02 -4.83
N THR A 119 -15.45 -8.99 -5.68
CA THR A 119 -16.78 -9.61 -5.75
C THR A 119 -17.08 -10.50 -4.55
N LEU A 120 -16.06 -11.00 -3.85
CA LEU A 120 -16.24 -11.81 -2.64
C LEU A 120 -17.02 -11.04 -1.57
N THR A 121 -16.78 -9.74 -1.43
CA THR A 121 -17.49 -8.92 -0.46
C THR A 121 -18.98 -8.88 -0.78
N ALA A 122 -19.37 -8.75 -2.06
CA ALA A 122 -20.77 -8.78 -2.47
C ALA A 122 -21.46 -10.11 -2.08
N TRP A 123 -20.75 -11.24 -2.18
CA TRP A 123 -21.24 -12.54 -1.72
C TRP A 123 -21.43 -12.59 -0.20
N ILE A 124 -20.43 -12.12 0.56
CA ILE A 124 -20.53 -12.02 2.03
C ILE A 124 -21.74 -11.17 2.44
N LEU A 125 -21.95 -10.05 1.76
CA LEU A 125 -23.07 -9.13 2.02
C LEU A 125 -24.42 -9.71 1.61
N SER A 126 -24.47 -10.50 0.53
CA SER A 126 -25.71 -11.10 0.02
C SER A 126 -26.37 -12.09 0.98
N LEU A 127 -25.62 -12.62 1.95
CA LEU A 127 -26.14 -13.50 3.00
C LEU A 127 -27.26 -12.84 3.82
N SER A 128 -27.30 -11.50 3.88
CA SER A 128 -28.43 -10.71 4.44
C SER A 128 -29.77 -10.97 3.79
N GLY A 129 -29.79 -11.31 2.49
CA GLY A 129 -31.01 -11.52 1.71
C GLY A 129 -31.61 -12.92 1.79
N LEU A 130 -31.04 -13.84 2.58
CA LEU A 130 -31.53 -15.22 2.66
C LEU A 130 -32.91 -15.28 3.32
N LYS A 131 -33.97 -15.42 2.50
CA LYS A 131 -35.33 -15.76 2.97
C LYS A 131 -35.48 -17.28 2.90
N THR A 132 -35.64 -17.93 4.05
CA THR A 132 -35.89 -19.37 4.13
C THR A 132 -36.85 -19.69 5.28
N ASP A 133 -37.77 -20.62 5.03
CA ASP A 133 -38.80 -21.06 5.97
C ASP A 133 -38.34 -22.21 6.89
N ASN A 134 -37.22 -22.87 6.54
CA ASN A 134 -36.57 -23.85 7.41
C ASN A 134 -35.94 -23.17 8.62
N ILE A 135 -36.29 -23.62 9.83
CA ILE A 135 -35.81 -23.04 11.11
C ILE A 135 -34.26 -23.00 11.19
N LEU A 136 -33.58 -24.03 10.68
CA LEU A 136 -32.11 -24.08 10.64
C LEU A 136 -31.50 -23.00 9.72
N LEU A 137 -32.15 -22.71 8.59
CA LEU A 137 -31.74 -21.67 7.64
C LEU A 137 -32.27 -20.29 8.03
N SER A 138 -33.39 -20.20 8.77
CA SER A 138 -33.89 -18.95 9.33
C SER A 138 -33.01 -18.46 10.49
N MET A 139 -32.36 -19.37 11.21
CA MET A 139 -31.27 -19.04 12.14
C MET A 139 -30.01 -18.54 11.45
N LEU A 140 -29.83 -18.76 10.13
CA LEU A 140 -28.74 -18.18 9.34
C LEU A 140 -29.08 -16.79 8.77
N LYS A 141 -30.31 -16.28 8.95
CA LYS A 141 -30.64 -14.90 8.63
C LYS A 141 -29.76 -13.97 9.46
N PRO A 142 -29.15 -12.93 8.87
CA PRO A 142 -28.34 -12.00 9.66
C PRO A 142 -29.11 -11.33 10.79
N ALA A 143 -30.41 -11.05 10.66
CA ALA A 143 -31.25 -10.59 11.77
C ALA A 143 -31.21 -11.49 13.02
N ASN A 144 -31.09 -12.81 12.84
CA ASN A 144 -31.12 -13.81 13.91
C ASN A 144 -29.71 -14.27 14.35
N PHE A 145 -28.76 -14.35 13.42
CA PHE A 145 -27.39 -14.79 13.72
C PHE A 145 -26.46 -13.63 14.07
N SER A 146 -26.71 -12.41 13.59
CA SER A 146 -25.87 -11.23 13.87
C SER A 146 -25.73 -10.96 15.37
N PRO A 147 -26.80 -11.01 16.20
CA PRO A 147 -26.65 -10.88 17.66
C PRO A 147 -25.80 -12.01 18.29
N ILE A 148 -25.90 -13.24 17.76
CA ILE A 148 -25.11 -14.38 18.22
C ILE A 148 -23.64 -14.22 17.82
N MET A 149 -23.36 -13.79 16.59
CA MET A 149 -22.01 -13.45 16.12
C MET A 149 -21.42 -12.29 16.92
N ALA A 150 -22.21 -11.26 17.22
CA ALA A 150 -21.80 -10.15 18.07
C ALA A 150 -21.44 -10.65 19.48
N LEU A 151 -22.27 -11.51 20.08
CA LEU A 151 -22.00 -12.09 21.39
C LEU A 151 -20.72 -12.94 21.40
N ILE A 152 -20.58 -13.87 20.45
CA ILE A 152 -19.37 -14.69 20.31
C ILE A 152 -18.16 -13.79 20.05
N GLY A 153 -18.30 -12.79 19.18
CA GLY A 153 -17.24 -11.85 18.83
C GLY A 153 -16.77 -11.03 20.03
N VAL A 154 -17.69 -10.48 20.81
CA VAL A 154 -17.38 -9.77 22.06
C VAL A 154 -16.74 -10.71 23.07
N CYS A 155 -17.26 -11.93 23.24
CA CYS A 155 -16.63 -12.94 24.10
C CYS A 155 -15.20 -13.27 23.66
N LEU A 156 -14.94 -13.44 22.37
CA LEU A 156 -13.58 -13.65 21.84
C LEU A 156 -12.67 -12.46 22.10
N ILE A 157 -13.16 -11.24 21.88
CA ILE A 157 -12.39 -10.00 22.12
C ILE A 157 -12.03 -9.87 23.62
N MET A 158 -12.98 -10.13 24.51
CA MET A 158 -12.82 -9.92 25.95
C MET A 158 -12.09 -11.07 26.66
N ALA A 159 -12.34 -12.32 26.27
CA ALA A 159 -11.86 -13.50 26.98
C ALA A 159 -10.63 -14.18 26.35
N ALA A 160 -10.38 -13.98 25.05
CA ALA A 160 -9.22 -14.62 24.42
C ALA A 160 -7.92 -13.96 24.84
N LYS A 161 -6.88 -14.77 25.11
CA LYS A 161 -5.52 -14.28 25.34
C LYS A 161 -4.73 -14.07 24.04
N GLU A 162 -5.05 -14.86 23.01
CA GLU A 162 -4.37 -14.83 21.72
C GLU A 162 -4.94 -13.73 20.82
N GLN A 163 -4.06 -12.87 20.26
CA GLN A 163 -4.48 -11.74 19.42
C GLN A 163 -5.28 -12.16 18.18
N LYS A 164 -4.90 -13.26 17.52
CA LYS A 164 -5.63 -13.79 16.36
C LYS A 164 -7.10 -14.09 16.66
N LYS A 165 -7.40 -14.60 17.85
CA LYS A 165 -8.77 -14.89 18.28
C LYS A 165 -9.55 -13.61 18.56
N LYS A 166 -8.89 -12.58 19.11
CA LYS A 166 -9.49 -11.25 19.27
C LYS A 166 -9.80 -10.62 17.91
N ASP A 167 -8.87 -10.71 16.96
CA ASP A 167 -9.07 -10.19 15.60
C ASP A 167 -10.23 -10.92 14.88
N LEU A 168 -10.33 -12.24 15.05
CA LEU A 168 -11.51 -12.99 14.58
C LEU A 168 -12.79 -12.54 15.28
N GLY A 169 -12.74 -12.23 16.58
CA GLY A 169 -13.86 -11.63 17.30
C GLY A 169 -14.28 -10.27 16.73
N GLN A 170 -13.31 -9.43 16.35
CA GLN A 170 -13.56 -8.14 15.68
C GLN A 170 -14.18 -8.33 14.28
N VAL A 171 -13.78 -9.35 13.53
CA VAL A 171 -14.44 -9.75 12.26
C VAL A 171 -15.92 -10.04 12.51
N LEU A 172 -16.25 -10.85 13.53
CA LEU A 172 -17.63 -11.22 13.84
C LEU A 172 -18.47 -10.00 14.27
N VAL A 173 -17.93 -9.13 15.13
CA VAL A 173 -18.61 -7.90 15.57
C VAL A 173 -18.80 -6.92 14.41
N GLY A 174 -17.77 -6.71 13.59
CA GLY A 174 -17.85 -5.84 12.41
C GLY A 174 -18.91 -6.32 11.43
N PHE A 175 -18.94 -7.63 11.15
CA PHE A 175 -20.00 -8.24 10.34
C PHE A 175 -21.39 -8.04 10.97
N ALA A 176 -21.52 -8.22 12.27
CA ALA A 176 -22.80 -8.08 12.96
C ALA A 176 -23.36 -6.65 12.88
N ILE A 177 -22.52 -5.64 13.17
CA ILE A 177 -22.88 -4.22 13.08
C ILE A 177 -23.23 -3.85 11.64
N LEU A 178 -22.46 -4.34 10.67
CA LEU A 178 -22.73 -4.12 9.25
C LEU A 178 -24.13 -4.61 8.88
N MET A 179 -24.44 -5.86 9.25
CA MET A 179 -25.73 -6.49 8.93
C MET A 179 -26.89 -5.75 9.58
N HIS A 180 -26.70 -5.31 10.83
CA HIS A 180 -27.69 -4.49 11.52
C HIS A 180 -27.93 -3.15 10.81
N GLY A 181 -26.87 -2.50 10.32
CA GLY A 181 -26.99 -1.29 9.50
C GLY A 181 -27.79 -1.51 8.22
N MET A 182 -27.60 -2.65 7.52
CA MET A 182 -28.40 -3.01 6.34
C MET A 182 -29.88 -3.18 6.65
N GLU A 183 -30.19 -3.87 7.76
CA GLU A 183 -31.57 -4.09 8.21
C GLU A 183 -32.25 -2.76 8.59
N MET A 184 -31.57 -1.90 9.35
CA MET A 184 -32.07 -0.56 9.68
C MET A 184 -32.38 0.28 8.43
N MET A 185 -31.51 0.25 7.41
CA MET A 185 -31.78 0.94 6.14
C MET A 185 -32.98 0.33 5.41
N SER A 186 -33.06 -0.99 5.32
CA SER A 186 -34.16 -1.70 4.68
C SER A 186 -35.50 -1.37 5.34
N ASP A 187 -35.57 -1.43 6.67
CA ASP A 187 -36.80 -1.17 7.43
C ASP A 187 -37.26 0.29 7.33
N ALA A 188 -36.32 1.24 7.31
CA ALA A 188 -36.65 2.66 7.19
C ALA A 188 -37.07 3.05 5.75
N LEU A 189 -36.59 2.31 4.75
CA LEU A 189 -36.96 2.51 3.34
C LEU A 189 -38.17 1.68 2.92
N ALA A 190 -38.54 0.64 3.67
CA ALA A 190 -39.67 -0.22 3.34
C ALA A 190 -40.98 0.57 3.11
N PRO A 191 -41.37 1.58 3.92
CA PRO A 191 -42.60 2.34 3.68
C PRO A 191 -42.58 3.20 2.41
N LEU A 192 -41.40 3.53 1.87
CA LEU A 192 -41.29 4.31 0.62
C LEU A 192 -41.72 3.50 -0.61
N SER A 193 -41.74 2.16 -0.52
CA SER A 193 -42.30 1.30 -1.56
C SER A 193 -43.76 1.62 -1.90
N GLU A 194 -44.51 2.15 -0.93
CA GLU A 194 -45.92 2.46 -1.09
C GLU A 194 -46.16 3.90 -1.60
N VAL A 195 -45.10 4.69 -1.82
CA VAL A 195 -45.17 6.08 -2.27
C VAL A 195 -45.01 6.15 -3.79
N PRO A 196 -46.05 6.55 -4.55
CA PRO A 196 -46.02 6.60 -6.01
C PRO A 196 -44.88 7.46 -6.56
N GLU A 197 -44.61 8.61 -5.95
CA GLU A 197 -43.52 9.51 -6.37
C GLU A 197 -42.13 8.88 -6.22
N PHE A 198 -41.95 7.99 -5.24
CA PHE A 198 -40.70 7.25 -5.06
C PHE A 198 -40.57 6.14 -6.11
N VAL A 199 -41.65 5.43 -6.40
CA VAL A 199 -41.72 4.42 -7.47
C VAL A 199 -41.50 5.06 -8.85
N ASP A 200 -42.10 6.22 -9.10
CA ASP A 200 -41.91 6.99 -10.33
C ASP A 200 -40.48 7.53 -10.44
N ALA A 201 -39.87 7.99 -9.34
CA ALA A 201 -38.45 8.32 -9.32
C ALA A 201 -37.58 7.09 -9.67
N LEU A 202 -37.95 5.89 -9.20
CA LEU A 202 -37.29 4.63 -9.57
C LEU A 202 -37.44 4.30 -11.07
N THR A 203 -38.53 4.73 -11.74
CA THR A 203 -38.66 4.55 -13.20
C THR A 203 -37.67 5.37 -14.02
N ALA A 204 -37.18 6.51 -13.52
CA ALA A 204 -36.09 7.25 -14.17
C ALA A 204 -34.78 6.42 -14.25
N PHE A 205 -34.62 5.42 -13.38
CA PHE A 205 -33.49 4.49 -13.38
C PHE A 205 -33.63 3.34 -14.38
N ARG A 206 -34.79 3.17 -15.06
CA ARG A 206 -34.90 2.24 -16.19
C ARG A 206 -34.05 2.64 -17.39
N ASN A 207 -33.63 3.90 -17.49
CA ASN A 207 -32.65 4.30 -18.49
C ASN A 207 -31.26 3.75 -18.07
N PRO A 208 -30.70 2.77 -18.81
CA PRO A 208 -29.49 2.09 -18.36
C PRO A 208 -28.27 3.03 -18.34
N PHE A 209 -28.23 4.06 -19.19
CA PHE A 209 -27.15 5.06 -19.14
C PHE A 209 -27.19 5.89 -17.85
N PHE A 210 -28.38 6.19 -17.35
CA PHE A 210 -28.55 6.89 -16.08
C PHE A 210 -28.17 5.98 -14.90
N GLY A 211 -28.52 4.69 -14.96
CA GLY A 211 -28.06 3.69 -13.99
C GLY A 211 -26.54 3.61 -13.92
N VAL A 212 -25.84 3.54 -15.07
CA VAL A 212 -24.36 3.58 -15.12
C VAL A 212 -23.83 4.87 -14.48
N LEU A 213 -24.35 6.03 -14.86
CA LEU A 213 -23.90 7.33 -14.32
C LEU A 213 -24.05 7.40 -12.79
N ILE A 214 -25.20 7.00 -12.26
CA ILE A 214 -25.44 7.01 -10.81
C ILE A 214 -24.53 6.03 -10.09
N GLY A 215 -24.38 4.80 -10.61
CA GLY A 215 -23.45 3.83 -10.04
C GLY A 215 -22.02 4.37 -10.00
N THR A 216 -21.58 5.05 -11.06
CA THR A 216 -20.27 5.70 -11.13
C THR A 216 -20.13 6.80 -10.09
N LEU A 217 -21.07 7.75 -10.04
CA LEU A 217 -21.01 8.87 -9.11
C LEU A 217 -21.08 8.42 -7.65
N PHE A 218 -21.97 7.49 -7.34
CA PHE A 218 -22.13 6.97 -5.99
C PHE A 218 -20.85 6.29 -5.49
N THR A 219 -20.28 5.38 -6.30
CA THR A 219 -19.02 4.72 -5.93
C THR A 219 -17.84 5.68 -5.93
N ALA A 220 -17.81 6.68 -6.81
CA ALA A 220 -16.74 7.69 -6.83
C ALA A 220 -16.72 8.53 -5.55
N VAL A 221 -17.90 8.90 -5.03
CA VAL A 221 -18.04 9.66 -3.78
C VAL A 221 -17.72 8.80 -2.57
N ILE A 222 -18.28 7.59 -2.51
CA ILE A 222 -18.07 6.66 -1.40
C ILE A 222 -16.66 6.04 -1.42
N GLN A 223 -16.00 6.03 -2.58
CA GLN A 223 -14.67 5.47 -2.81
C GLN A 223 -14.53 3.99 -2.42
N SER A 224 -15.64 3.26 -2.34
CA SER A 224 -15.67 1.84 -2.00
C SER A 224 -16.71 1.10 -2.84
N SER A 225 -16.23 0.18 -3.68
CA SER A 225 -17.09 -0.69 -4.50
C SER A 225 -17.97 -1.57 -3.62
N ALA A 226 -17.38 -2.19 -2.59
CA ALA A 226 -18.08 -3.08 -1.66
C ALA A 226 -19.19 -2.35 -0.90
N ALA A 227 -18.93 -1.13 -0.43
CA ALA A 227 -19.95 -0.31 0.22
C ALA A 227 -21.09 0.03 -0.75
N SER A 228 -20.73 0.37 -1.98
CA SER A 228 -21.71 0.76 -3.01
C SER A 228 -22.61 -0.40 -3.43
N VAL A 229 -22.03 -1.58 -3.63
CA VAL A 229 -22.80 -2.82 -3.89
C VAL A 229 -23.67 -3.18 -2.70
N GLY A 230 -23.18 -3.04 -1.46
CA GLY A 230 -23.97 -3.35 -0.28
C GLY A 230 -25.18 -2.42 -0.07
N VAL A 231 -25.04 -1.13 -0.39
CA VAL A 231 -26.19 -0.21 -0.42
C VAL A 231 -27.20 -0.63 -1.49
N LEU A 232 -26.74 -0.99 -2.69
CA LEU A 232 -27.63 -1.50 -3.74
C LEU A 232 -28.34 -2.80 -3.31
N GLN A 233 -27.65 -3.70 -2.62
CA GLN A 233 -28.24 -4.93 -2.05
C GLN A 233 -29.27 -4.62 -0.96
N ALA A 234 -29.00 -3.65 -0.08
CA ALA A 234 -29.97 -3.22 0.92
C ALA A 234 -31.22 -2.61 0.28
N LEU A 235 -31.07 -1.80 -0.77
CA LEU A 235 -32.21 -1.27 -1.54
C LEU A 235 -33.00 -2.37 -2.25
N SER A 236 -32.33 -3.42 -2.72
CA SER A 236 -32.97 -4.57 -3.38
C SER A 236 -33.90 -5.35 -2.43
N LEU A 237 -33.67 -5.32 -1.12
CA LEU A 237 -34.55 -5.94 -0.13
C LEU A 237 -35.96 -5.33 -0.08
N THR A 238 -36.12 -4.09 -0.56
CA THR A 238 -37.44 -3.44 -0.68
C THR A 238 -38.32 -4.10 -1.73
N GLY A 239 -37.76 -4.87 -2.66
CA GLY A 239 -38.49 -5.52 -3.75
C GLY A 239 -38.81 -4.61 -4.95
N HIS A 240 -38.35 -3.35 -4.94
CA HIS A 240 -38.65 -2.36 -5.99
C HIS A 240 -37.51 -2.15 -6.97
N ILE A 241 -36.31 -2.63 -6.64
CA ILE A 241 -35.17 -2.60 -7.54
C ILE A 241 -35.25 -3.80 -8.46
N THR A 242 -35.34 -3.55 -9.77
CA THR A 242 -35.38 -4.61 -10.77
C THR A 242 -33.99 -4.91 -11.33
N TYR A 243 -33.87 -6.00 -12.08
CA TYR A 243 -32.66 -6.31 -12.85
C TYR A 243 -32.26 -5.17 -13.81
N GLY A 244 -33.23 -4.54 -14.47
CA GLY A 244 -33.02 -3.43 -15.38
C GLY A 244 -32.44 -2.17 -14.72
N VAL A 245 -32.70 -1.99 -13.42
CA VAL A 245 -32.11 -0.90 -12.63
C VAL A 245 -30.74 -1.30 -12.06
N ALA A 246 -30.65 -2.49 -11.46
CA ALA A 246 -29.45 -2.89 -10.73
C ALA A 246 -28.25 -3.20 -11.63
N ILE A 247 -28.45 -3.86 -12.77
CA ILE A 247 -27.32 -4.27 -13.65
C ILE A 247 -26.54 -3.05 -14.16
N PRO A 248 -27.17 -2.01 -14.73
CA PRO A 248 -26.44 -0.81 -15.16
C PRO A 248 -25.77 -0.07 -14.00
N ILE A 249 -26.38 -0.05 -12.80
CA ILE A 249 -25.74 0.52 -11.61
C ILE A 249 -24.46 -0.25 -11.26
N ILE A 250 -24.47 -1.59 -11.24
CA ILE A 250 -23.28 -2.42 -10.96
C ILE A 250 -22.17 -2.12 -11.98
N MET A 251 -22.50 -1.99 -13.26
CA MET A 251 -21.52 -1.60 -14.30
C MET A 251 -20.94 -0.20 -14.03
N GLY A 252 -21.79 0.75 -13.64
CA GLY A 252 -21.37 2.08 -13.21
C GLY A 252 -20.45 2.08 -12.00
N GLN A 253 -20.74 1.24 -11.00
CA GLN A 253 -19.95 1.13 -9.78
C GLN A 253 -18.50 0.71 -10.08
N ASN A 254 -18.28 -0.18 -11.05
CA ASN A 254 -16.94 -0.58 -11.50
C ASN A 254 -16.15 0.56 -12.18
N ILE A 255 -16.83 1.53 -12.81
CA ILE A 255 -16.17 2.75 -13.30
C ILE A 255 -15.82 3.67 -12.12
N GLY A 256 -16.74 3.83 -11.16
CA GLY A 256 -16.56 4.73 -10.02
C GLY A 256 -15.34 4.40 -9.13
N THR A 257 -14.97 3.11 -9.02
CA THR A 257 -13.76 2.68 -8.29
C THR A 257 -12.46 3.21 -8.88
N CYS A 258 -12.46 3.63 -10.16
CA CYS A 258 -11.28 4.16 -10.82
C CYS A 258 -10.89 5.57 -10.34
N VAL A 259 -11.78 6.29 -9.66
CA VAL A 259 -11.51 7.65 -9.19
C VAL A 259 -10.38 7.68 -8.17
N THR A 260 -10.31 6.71 -7.26
CA THR A 260 -9.21 6.61 -6.30
C THR A 260 -7.88 6.35 -6.98
N ALA A 261 -7.87 5.51 -8.02
CA ALA A 261 -6.68 5.26 -8.84
C ALA A 261 -6.21 6.54 -9.53
N LEU A 262 -7.13 7.32 -10.12
CA LEU A 262 -6.82 8.62 -10.74
C LEU A 262 -6.20 9.60 -9.74
N LEU A 263 -6.83 9.79 -8.59
CA LEU A 263 -6.34 10.68 -7.53
C LEU A 263 -4.96 10.26 -7.02
N SER A 264 -4.68 8.95 -6.98
CA SER A 264 -3.38 8.44 -6.56
C SER A 264 -2.23 8.80 -7.51
N THR A 265 -2.51 9.28 -8.72
CA THR A 265 -1.50 9.61 -9.73
C THR A 265 -0.99 11.05 -9.68
N ILE A 266 -1.43 11.84 -8.69
CA ILE A 266 -0.95 13.21 -8.48
C ILE A 266 0.50 13.16 -7.99
N GLY A 267 1.42 13.82 -8.71
CA GLY A 267 2.83 13.92 -8.32
C GLY A 267 3.69 12.68 -8.62
N VAL A 268 3.29 11.82 -9.56
CA VAL A 268 3.94 10.53 -9.84
C VAL A 268 4.48 10.45 -11.26
N SER A 269 5.37 9.48 -11.52
CA SER A 269 5.97 9.20 -12.84
C SER A 269 4.92 8.88 -13.90
N LYS A 270 5.27 9.07 -15.18
CA LYS A 270 4.35 8.77 -16.29
C LYS A 270 3.94 7.29 -16.30
N ASN A 271 4.88 6.38 -16.01
CA ASN A 271 4.60 4.95 -15.87
C ASN A 271 3.59 4.66 -14.76
N ALA A 272 3.72 5.31 -13.61
CA ALA A 272 2.75 5.21 -12.54
C ALA A 272 1.37 5.77 -12.97
N LYS A 273 1.31 6.89 -13.69
CA LYS A 273 0.04 7.40 -14.24
C LYS A 273 -0.63 6.41 -15.19
N ARG A 274 0.14 5.72 -16.04
CA ARG A 274 -0.36 4.73 -17.00
C ARG A 274 -1.05 3.54 -16.32
N VAL A 275 -0.66 3.16 -15.09
CA VAL A 275 -1.38 2.14 -14.28
C VAL A 275 -2.84 2.53 -14.07
N SER A 276 -3.13 3.81 -13.77
CA SER A 276 -4.51 4.28 -13.63
C SER A 276 -5.28 4.23 -14.95
N VAL A 277 -4.61 4.51 -16.07
CA VAL A 277 -5.22 4.43 -17.42
C VAL A 277 -5.59 3.00 -17.75
N ILE A 278 -4.75 2.02 -17.39
CA ILE A 278 -5.08 0.60 -17.53
C ILE A 278 -6.35 0.25 -16.75
N HIS A 279 -6.44 0.70 -15.49
CA HIS A 279 -7.60 0.43 -14.64
C HIS A 279 -8.89 1.05 -15.21
N ILE A 280 -8.83 2.30 -15.66
CA ILE A 280 -9.96 3.01 -16.29
C ILE A 280 -10.36 2.31 -17.59
N SER A 281 -9.38 1.98 -18.44
CA SER A 281 -9.63 1.36 -19.74
C SER A 281 -10.29 -0.02 -19.57
N PHE A 282 -9.81 -0.81 -18.61
CA PHE A 282 -10.40 -2.11 -18.28
C PHE A 282 -11.88 -1.98 -17.91
N ASN A 283 -12.21 -1.09 -16.96
CA ASN A 283 -13.58 -0.93 -16.50
C ASN A 283 -14.47 -0.26 -17.55
N LEU A 284 -13.96 0.71 -18.31
CA LEU A 284 -14.73 1.40 -19.34
C LEU A 284 -15.05 0.47 -20.52
N ILE A 285 -14.08 -0.32 -20.98
CA ILE A 285 -14.30 -1.31 -22.05
C ILE A 285 -15.25 -2.40 -21.55
N GLY A 286 -15.04 -2.93 -20.35
CA GLY A 286 -15.93 -3.91 -19.72
C GLY A 286 -17.37 -3.42 -19.62
N THR A 287 -17.57 -2.20 -19.10
CA THR A 287 -18.90 -1.59 -19.01
C THR A 287 -19.50 -1.33 -20.38
N THR A 288 -18.72 -0.90 -21.37
CA THR A 288 -19.23 -0.68 -22.73
C THR A 288 -19.73 -1.98 -23.35
N VAL A 289 -18.94 -3.05 -23.27
CA VAL A 289 -19.33 -4.38 -23.79
C VAL A 289 -20.54 -4.91 -23.03
N GLY A 290 -20.53 -4.82 -21.70
CA GLY A 290 -21.65 -5.25 -20.87
C GLY A 290 -22.93 -4.48 -21.15
N LEU A 291 -22.85 -3.18 -21.36
CA LEU A 291 -23.99 -2.32 -21.66
C LEU A 291 -24.57 -2.61 -23.05
N ILE A 292 -23.72 -2.87 -24.06
CA ILE A 292 -24.19 -3.33 -25.38
C ILE A 292 -24.96 -4.64 -25.26
N LEU A 293 -24.42 -5.61 -24.51
CA LEU A 293 -25.10 -6.88 -24.27
C LEU A 293 -26.43 -6.69 -23.52
N TYR A 294 -26.43 -5.84 -22.48
CA TYR A 294 -27.65 -5.47 -21.75
C TYR A 294 -28.71 -4.90 -22.71
N LEU A 295 -28.36 -3.92 -23.56
CA LEU A 295 -29.30 -3.29 -24.48
C LEU A 295 -29.88 -4.29 -25.49
N ILE A 296 -29.08 -5.26 -25.96
CA ILE A 296 -29.57 -6.32 -26.85
C ILE A 296 -30.59 -7.21 -26.13
N LEU A 297 -30.29 -7.63 -24.90
CA LEU A 297 -31.12 -8.57 -24.14
C LEU A 297 -32.43 -7.92 -23.62
N ASP A 298 -32.34 -6.69 -23.12
CA ASP A 298 -33.48 -5.96 -22.56
C ASP A 298 -34.30 -5.30 -23.68
N TRP A 299 -33.73 -4.32 -24.39
CA TRP A 299 -34.48 -3.53 -25.38
C TRP A 299 -34.64 -4.24 -26.73
N GLY A 300 -33.66 -5.04 -27.13
CA GLY A 300 -33.69 -5.77 -28.40
C GLY A 300 -34.59 -7.01 -28.35
N MET A 301 -34.43 -7.83 -27.31
CA MET A 301 -35.15 -9.11 -27.16
C MET A 301 -36.36 -9.04 -26.22
N GLY A 302 -36.49 -8.01 -25.38
CA GLY A 302 -37.63 -7.84 -24.48
C GLY A 302 -37.71 -8.90 -23.40
N LEU A 303 -36.58 -9.38 -22.87
CA LEU A 303 -36.59 -10.44 -21.86
C LEU A 303 -37.27 -9.94 -20.56
N ALA A 304 -38.36 -10.61 -20.17
CA ALA A 304 -39.16 -10.24 -19.00
C ALA A 304 -38.38 -10.19 -17.68
N ILE A 305 -37.25 -10.90 -17.58
CA ILE A 305 -36.40 -10.91 -16.37
C ILE A 305 -35.93 -9.51 -15.97
N PHE A 306 -35.80 -8.55 -16.90
CA PHE A 306 -35.33 -7.20 -16.58
C PHE A 306 -36.34 -6.39 -15.75
N ASP A 307 -37.61 -6.80 -15.75
CA ASP A 307 -38.69 -6.20 -14.97
C ASP A 307 -38.88 -6.86 -13.60
N ASP A 308 -38.27 -8.05 -13.39
CA ASP A 308 -38.37 -8.76 -12.12
C ASP A 308 -37.54 -8.07 -11.02
N ALA A 309 -38.03 -8.14 -9.78
CA ALA A 309 -37.30 -7.65 -8.62
C ALA A 309 -36.04 -8.49 -8.37
N ILE A 310 -34.88 -7.82 -8.24
CA ILE A 310 -33.58 -8.48 -8.03
C ILE A 310 -33.30 -8.67 -6.54
N LYS A 311 -32.77 -9.85 -6.19
CA LYS A 311 -32.39 -10.22 -4.82
C LYS A 311 -30.90 -9.92 -4.56
N PRO A 312 -30.48 -9.76 -3.29
CA PRO A 312 -29.09 -9.47 -2.97
C PRO A 312 -28.06 -10.48 -3.51
N PHE A 313 -28.41 -11.78 -3.54
CA PHE A 313 -27.53 -12.81 -4.09
C PHE A 313 -27.40 -12.72 -5.61
N GLU A 314 -28.44 -12.27 -6.31
CA GLU A 314 -28.44 -12.08 -7.77
C GLU A 314 -27.57 -10.87 -8.13
N ILE A 315 -27.62 -9.79 -7.33
CA ILE A 315 -26.67 -8.66 -7.42
C ILE A 315 -25.22 -9.15 -7.28
N ALA A 316 -24.93 -10.00 -6.28
CA ALA A 316 -23.59 -10.55 -6.08
C ALA A 316 -23.16 -11.42 -7.27
N ALA A 317 -24.06 -12.27 -7.77
CA ALA A 317 -23.81 -13.12 -8.93
C ALA A 317 -23.53 -12.29 -10.19
N PHE A 318 -24.36 -11.29 -10.50
CA PHE A 318 -24.15 -10.40 -11.63
C PHE A 318 -22.83 -9.62 -11.53
N HIS A 319 -22.49 -9.13 -10.33
CA HIS A 319 -21.23 -8.45 -10.10
C HIS A 319 -20.02 -9.37 -10.34
N SER A 320 -20.09 -10.64 -9.90
CA SER A 320 -19.07 -11.65 -10.22
C SER A 320 -19.00 -11.98 -11.71
N ILE A 321 -20.15 -12.26 -12.34
CA ILE A 321 -20.23 -12.60 -13.77
C ILE A 321 -19.63 -11.47 -14.60
N PHE A 322 -20.02 -10.21 -14.35
CA PHE A 322 -19.49 -9.05 -15.05
C PHE A 322 -17.96 -8.97 -14.98
N ASN A 323 -17.39 -9.08 -13.77
CA ASN A 323 -15.95 -8.96 -13.58
C ASN A 323 -15.17 -10.16 -14.15
N VAL A 324 -15.70 -11.38 -14.01
CA VAL A 324 -15.08 -12.59 -14.57
C VAL A 324 -15.13 -12.56 -16.10
N VAL A 325 -16.28 -12.23 -16.70
CA VAL A 325 -16.42 -12.15 -18.17
C VAL A 325 -15.53 -11.04 -18.73
N THR A 326 -15.53 -9.86 -18.12
CA THR A 326 -14.66 -8.75 -18.53
C THR A 326 -13.19 -9.15 -18.47
N THR A 327 -12.80 -9.85 -17.39
CA THR A 327 -11.44 -10.37 -17.24
C THR A 327 -11.11 -11.40 -18.31
N CYS A 328 -11.97 -12.40 -18.54
CA CYS A 328 -11.77 -13.40 -19.59
C CYS A 328 -11.67 -12.77 -20.99
N LEU A 329 -12.44 -11.71 -21.23
CA LEU A 329 -12.45 -10.99 -22.50
C LEU A 329 -11.17 -10.17 -22.69
N LEU A 330 -10.70 -9.46 -21.67
CA LEU A 330 -9.57 -8.51 -21.79
C LEU A 330 -8.20 -9.09 -21.44
N LEU A 331 -8.13 -10.20 -20.70
CA LEU A 331 -6.86 -10.85 -20.32
C LEU A 331 -5.98 -11.19 -21.54
N PRO A 332 -6.51 -11.76 -22.66
CA PRO A 332 -5.71 -11.99 -23.86
C PRO A 332 -5.19 -10.71 -24.51
N PHE A 333 -5.83 -9.57 -24.24
CA PHE A 333 -5.50 -8.25 -24.80
C PHE A 333 -4.71 -7.37 -23.81
N SER A 334 -4.02 -7.99 -22.85
CA SER A 334 -3.23 -7.27 -21.83
C SER A 334 -2.21 -6.31 -22.44
N LYS A 335 -1.58 -6.69 -23.57
CA LYS A 335 -0.61 -5.82 -24.29
C LYS A 335 -1.30 -4.59 -24.88
N GLN A 336 -2.50 -4.75 -25.41
CA GLN A 336 -3.28 -3.66 -26.00
C GLN A 336 -3.70 -2.66 -24.93
N LEU A 337 -4.03 -3.12 -23.71
CA LEU A 337 -4.29 -2.21 -22.58
C LEU A 337 -3.06 -1.37 -22.22
N VAL A 338 -1.87 -1.97 -22.24
CA VAL A 338 -0.60 -1.22 -22.05
C VAL A 338 -0.40 -0.21 -23.18
N ASN A 339 -0.60 -0.60 -24.44
CA ASN A 339 -0.47 0.31 -25.58
C ASN A 339 -1.45 1.49 -25.51
N ILE A 340 -2.70 1.26 -25.06
CA ILE A 340 -3.66 2.34 -24.81
C ILE A 340 -3.10 3.30 -23.77
N ALA A 341 -2.56 2.78 -22.65
CA ALA A 341 -2.00 3.61 -21.60
C ALA A 341 -0.78 4.43 -22.07
N GLU A 342 0.12 3.83 -22.84
CA GLU A 342 1.27 4.51 -23.45
C GLU A 342 0.87 5.56 -24.50
N SER A 343 -0.23 5.33 -25.22
CA SER A 343 -0.79 6.28 -26.18
C SER A 343 -1.40 7.50 -25.49
N VAL A 344 -2.16 7.28 -24.41
CA VAL A 344 -2.80 8.35 -23.61
C VAL A 344 -1.75 9.16 -22.85
N ILE A 345 -0.74 8.50 -22.29
CA ILE A 345 0.35 9.13 -21.54
C ILE A 345 1.67 8.83 -22.23
N LYS A 346 2.10 9.77 -23.08
CA LYS A 346 3.38 9.69 -23.80
C LYS A 346 4.57 9.81 -22.85
N ASP A 347 5.61 9.05 -23.17
CA ASP A 347 6.87 9.06 -22.42
C ASP A 347 7.70 10.28 -22.79
N ASP A 348 8.24 10.95 -21.78
CA ASP A 348 9.17 12.08 -21.92
C ASP A 348 10.38 11.94 -20.97
N GLY A 349 10.60 10.76 -20.37
CA GLY A 349 11.82 10.47 -19.61
C GLY A 349 11.81 10.92 -18.14
N ASN A 350 10.64 11.11 -17.52
CA ASN A 350 10.57 11.39 -16.08
C ASN A 350 11.17 10.23 -15.26
N GLN A 351 12.10 10.58 -14.36
CA GLN A 351 12.76 9.65 -13.46
C GLN A 351 11.78 9.11 -12.40
N GLU A 352 12.01 7.85 -12.03
CA GLU A 352 11.31 7.17 -10.94
C GLU A 352 11.58 7.86 -9.61
N VAL A 353 10.60 7.84 -8.69
CA VAL A 353 10.76 8.43 -7.36
C VAL A 353 11.52 7.42 -6.49
N PHE A 354 12.55 7.90 -5.78
CA PHE A 354 13.41 7.05 -4.96
C PHE A 354 12.65 6.18 -3.94
N LEU A 355 11.73 6.76 -3.17
CA LEU A 355 10.81 6.05 -2.27
C LEU A 355 9.41 6.68 -2.28
N ASP A 356 8.43 5.97 -2.82
CA ASP A 356 7.05 6.46 -2.84
C ASP A 356 6.30 6.20 -1.52
N LYS A 357 5.72 7.25 -0.91
CA LYS A 357 4.94 7.18 0.33
C LYS A 357 3.76 6.19 0.28
N ARG A 358 3.23 5.86 -0.89
CA ARG A 358 2.14 4.87 -1.06
C ARG A 358 2.59 3.45 -0.78
N LEU A 359 3.90 3.18 -0.81
CA LEU A 359 4.45 1.90 -0.37
C LEU A 359 4.17 1.63 1.12
N LEU A 360 3.88 2.66 1.93
CA LEU A 360 3.44 2.50 3.32
C LEU A 360 2.13 1.70 3.47
N LEU A 361 1.36 1.51 2.39
CA LEU A 361 0.21 0.59 2.38
C LEU A 361 0.63 -0.88 2.50
N THR A 362 1.90 -1.18 2.18
CA THR A 362 2.58 -2.48 2.31
C THR A 362 3.94 -2.34 2.98
N PRO A 363 3.97 -2.25 4.31
CA PRO A 363 5.19 -2.05 5.08
C PRO A 363 6.30 -3.04 4.74
N ALA A 364 6.02 -4.33 4.59
CA ALA A 364 7.04 -5.34 4.28
C ALA A 364 7.79 -5.10 2.95
N ILE A 365 7.08 -4.71 1.88
CA ILE A 365 7.76 -4.34 0.61
C ILE A 365 8.58 -3.07 0.82
N ALA A 366 8.00 -2.11 1.55
CA ALA A 366 8.60 -0.81 1.76
C ALA A 366 9.90 -0.90 2.60
N VAL A 367 9.95 -1.79 3.59
CA VAL A 367 11.14 -2.11 4.39
C VAL A 367 12.25 -2.69 3.50
N LYS A 368 11.92 -3.70 2.68
CA LYS A 368 12.88 -4.30 1.75
C LYS A 368 13.41 -3.30 0.73
N GLU A 369 12.55 -2.45 0.20
CA GLU A 369 12.97 -1.39 -0.72
C GLU A 369 13.90 -0.39 -0.01
N CYS A 370 13.59 0.01 1.22
CA CYS A 370 14.47 0.87 2.01
C CYS A 370 15.85 0.24 2.24
N LYS A 371 15.90 -1.06 2.59
CA LYS A 371 17.17 -1.80 2.77
C LYS A 371 17.98 -1.89 1.47
N LYS A 372 17.31 -2.12 0.33
CA LYS A 372 17.96 -2.09 -0.99
C LYS A 372 18.50 -0.69 -1.32
N LYS A 373 17.71 0.35 -1.05
CA LYS A 373 18.12 1.75 -1.23
C LYS A 373 19.27 2.13 -0.30
N SER A 374 19.31 1.68 0.95
CA SER A 374 20.43 1.94 1.85
C SER A 374 21.72 1.23 1.42
N ALA A 375 21.63 0.05 0.79
CA ALA A 375 22.79 -0.58 0.16
C ALA A 375 23.37 0.29 -0.98
N LEU A 376 22.52 0.97 -1.76
CA LEU A 376 22.98 1.94 -2.77
C LEU A 376 23.63 3.17 -2.14
N ILE A 377 23.10 3.67 -1.01
CA ILE A 377 23.74 4.75 -0.24
C ILE A 377 25.14 4.34 0.19
N LEU A 378 25.30 3.13 0.75
CA LEU A 378 26.60 2.60 1.15
C LEU A 378 27.56 2.50 -0.04
N GLN A 379 27.08 2.05 -1.19
CA GLN A 379 27.87 1.94 -2.42
C GLN A 379 28.33 3.33 -2.92
N ASP A 380 27.44 4.31 -2.98
CA ASP A 380 27.78 5.67 -3.41
C ASP A 380 28.78 6.32 -2.43
N ALA A 381 28.59 6.15 -1.12
CA ALA A 381 29.52 6.63 -0.09
C ALA A 381 30.90 5.95 -0.19
N ALA A 382 30.94 4.62 -0.41
CA ALA A 382 32.18 3.88 -0.61
C ALA A 382 32.92 4.32 -1.88
N ASN A 383 32.21 4.50 -3.00
CA ASN A 383 32.76 4.97 -4.26
C ASN A 383 33.34 6.37 -4.12
N GLY A 384 32.62 7.30 -3.49
CA GLY A 384 33.11 8.65 -3.20
C GLY A 384 34.39 8.62 -2.36
N TYR A 385 34.45 7.75 -1.35
CA TYR A 385 35.64 7.63 -0.51
C TYR A 385 36.83 7.03 -1.25
N MET A 386 36.63 5.96 -2.03
CA MET A 386 37.68 5.35 -2.85
C MET A 386 38.22 6.33 -3.90
N GLU A 387 37.34 7.10 -4.55
CA GLU A 387 37.75 8.16 -5.47
C GLU A 387 38.55 9.24 -4.75
N SER A 388 38.16 9.64 -3.54
CA SER A 388 38.90 10.62 -2.74
C SER A 388 40.31 10.13 -2.34
N MET A 389 40.50 8.82 -2.12
CA MET A 389 41.83 8.24 -1.90
C MET A 389 42.70 8.31 -3.15
N SER A 390 42.11 8.17 -4.35
CA SER A 390 42.84 8.23 -5.62
C SER A 390 43.42 9.62 -5.91
N LEU A 391 42.80 10.68 -5.38
CA LEU A 391 43.28 12.06 -5.50
C LEU A 391 44.62 12.30 -4.78
N ILE A 392 45.04 11.41 -3.88
CA ILE A 392 46.27 11.58 -3.10
C ILE A 392 47.49 11.33 -3.99
N GLY A 393 48.08 12.44 -4.45
CA GLY A 393 49.26 12.47 -5.30
C GLY A 393 48.97 12.32 -6.80
N ASP A 394 47.69 12.23 -7.20
CA ASP A 394 47.17 12.36 -8.57
C ASP A 394 45.91 13.25 -8.52
N TYR A 395 46.06 14.51 -8.11
CA TYR A 395 44.88 15.38 -7.94
C TYR A 395 44.23 15.71 -9.28
N ASP A 396 42.94 15.41 -9.39
CA ASP A 396 42.08 15.80 -10.51
C ASP A 396 40.87 16.58 -10.00
N SER A 397 40.62 17.75 -10.60
CA SER A 397 39.50 18.59 -10.20
C SER A 397 38.16 17.97 -10.57
N LYS A 398 38.08 17.21 -11.66
CA LYS A 398 36.84 16.59 -12.12
C LYS A 398 36.38 15.48 -11.17
N SER A 399 37.29 14.62 -10.74
CA SER A 399 37.01 13.64 -9.67
C SER A 399 36.58 14.30 -8.37
N LYS A 400 37.15 15.46 -8.02
CA LYS A 400 36.73 16.22 -6.84
C LYS A 400 35.30 16.76 -6.95
N ASP A 401 34.88 17.19 -8.14
CA ASP A 401 33.50 17.61 -8.38
C ASP A 401 32.54 16.41 -8.36
N ASN A 402 32.94 15.25 -8.91
CA ASN A 402 32.16 14.00 -8.84
C ASN A 402 31.94 13.53 -7.39
N ILE A 403 32.97 13.60 -6.53
CA ILE A 403 32.83 13.30 -5.08
C ILE A 403 31.79 14.22 -4.42
N LYS A 404 31.73 15.49 -4.82
CA LYS A 404 30.75 16.45 -4.29
C LYS A 404 29.33 16.10 -4.76
N GLU A 405 29.16 15.74 -6.03
CA GLU A 405 27.86 15.28 -6.56
C GLU A 405 27.38 13.99 -5.89
N LEU A 406 28.29 13.06 -5.59
CA LEU A 406 27.98 11.84 -4.84
C LEU A 406 27.55 12.16 -3.40
N GLU A 407 28.20 13.12 -2.74
CA GLU A 407 27.85 13.52 -1.37
C GLU A 407 26.47 14.17 -1.31
N GLU A 408 26.17 15.14 -2.18
CA GLU A 408 24.84 15.75 -2.26
C GLU A 408 23.75 14.70 -2.54
N ARG A 409 24.04 13.71 -3.39
CA ARG A 409 23.13 12.61 -3.69
C ARG A 409 22.93 11.67 -2.49
N VAL A 410 23.98 11.36 -1.74
CA VAL A 410 23.88 10.55 -0.52
C VAL A 410 23.01 11.27 0.52
N ASP A 411 23.20 12.56 0.74
CA ASP A 411 22.41 13.36 1.69
C ASP A 411 20.91 13.32 1.37
N ASP A 412 20.54 13.56 0.10
CA ASP A 412 19.15 13.48 -0.37
C ASP A 412 18.54 12.08 -0.14
N MET A 413 19.32 11.03 -0.44
CA MET A 413 18.90 9.64 -0.27
C MET A 413 18.76 9.25 1.20
N VAL A 414 19.68 9.71 2.06
CA VAL A 414 19.66 9.53 3.51
C VAL A 414 18.43 10.20 4.11
N GLU A 415 18.16 11.46 3.77
CA GLU A 415 16.97 12.17 4.27
C GLU A 415 15.69 11.45 3.85
N SER A 416 15.58 11.05 2.59
CA SER A 416 14.41 10.32 2.08
C SER A 416 14.23 8.98 2.80
N CYS A 417 15.29 8.18 2.95
CA CYS A 417 15.23 6.89 3.65
C CYS A 417 14.86 7.07 5.13
N ASN A 418 15.48 8.01 5.83
CA ASN A 418 15.25 8.24 7.25
C ASN A 418 13.80 8.65 7.53
N ASN A 419 13.29 9.62 6.77
CA ASN A 419 11.89 10.05 6.84
C ASN A 419 10.90 8.91 6.57
N PHE A 420 11.27 8.00 5.67
CA PHE A 420 10.43 6.85 5.31
C PHE A 420 10.45 5.76 6.38
N LEU A 421 11.63 5.43 6.92
CA LEU A 421 11.82 4.46 8.00
C LEU A 421 11.15 4.89 9.30
N ILE A 422 11.18 6.19 9.64
CA ILE A 422 10.43 6.74 10.79
C ILE A 422 8.92 6.56 10.61
N GLN A 423 8.40 6.73 9.40
CA GLN A 423 6.98 6.45 9.13
C GLN A 423 6.66 4.96 9.22
N LEU A 424 7.58 4.09 8.77
CA LEU A 424 7.42 2.64 8.85
C LEU A 424 7.45 2.11 10.29
N SER A 425 8.30 2.67 11.16
CA SER A 425 8.38 2.25 12.57
C SER A 425 7.09 2.50 13.35
N SER A 426 6.23 3.40 12.86
CA SER A 426 4.89 3.65 13.39
C SER A 426 3.80 2.71 12.86
N LYS A 427 4.13 1.81 11.93
CA LYS A 427 3.18 0.84 11.34
C LYS A 427 3.29 -0.51 12.04
N ASP A 428 2.22 -1.30 11.93
CA ASP A 428 2.25 -2.71 12.28
C ASP A 428 3.15 -3.45 11.28
N VAL A 429 4.38 -3.75 11.69
CA VAL A 429 5.39 -4.51 10.96
C VAL A 429 5.74 -5.81 11.69
N SER A 430 6.33 -6.77 11.00
CA SER A 430 6.82 -7.99 11.65
C SER A 430 8.04 -7.70 12.56
N ASP A 431 8.36 -8.60 13.48
CA ASP A 431 9.55 -8.45 14.35
C ASP A 431 10.83 -8.38 13.50
N SER A 432 10.92 -9.21 12.45
CA SER A 432 12.03 -9.21 11.50
C SER A 432 12.11 -7.91 10.69
N ASP A 433 10.99 -7.36 10.23
CA ASP A 433 10.98 -6.05 9.56
C ASP A 433 11.36 -4.92 10.52
N SER A 434 10.97 -5.01 11.79
CA SER A 434 11.32 -4.03 12.83
C SER A 434 12.82 -3.99 13.07
N GLU A 435 13.47 -5.16 13.08
CA GLU A 435 14.91 -5.31 13.17
C GLU A 435 15.60 -4.69 11.95
N ILE A 436 15.13 -4.99 10.73
CA ILE A 436 15.65 -4.36 9.50
C ILE A 436 15.51 -2.84 9.57
N ILE A 437 14.37 -2.31 10.02
CA ILE A 437 14.16 -0.87 10.19
C ILE A 437 15.17 -0.29 11.17
N ALA A 438 15.35 -0.92 12.33
CA ALA A 438 16.29 -0.46 13.37
C ALA A 438 17.74 -0.47 12.87
N THR A 439 18.18 -1.58 12.28
CA THR A 439 19.52 -1.72 11.69
C THR A 439 19.75 -0.71 10.57
N THR A 440 18.75 -0.50 9.70
CA THR A 440 18.87 0.48 8.61
C THR A 440 18.93 1.91 9.14
N LEU A 441 18.11 2.28 10.13
CA LEU A 441 18.16 3.59 10.79
C LEU A 441 19.50 3.85 11.47
N HIS A 442 20.06 2.82 12.12
CA HIS A 442 21.36 2.93 12.79
C HIS A 442 22.50 3.11 11.78
N THR A 443 22.49 2.35 10.68
CA THR A 443 23.60 2.31 9.72
C THR A 443 23.59 3.45 8.70
N ILE A 444 22.43 4.01 8.36
CA ILE A 444 22.32 5.11 7.40
C ILE A 444 23.13 6.34 7.82
N GLY A 445 23.15 6.67 9.11
CA GLY A 445 23.96 7.79 9.62
C GLY A 445 25.47 7.53 9.47
N ASP A 446 25.94 6.29 9.64
CA ASP A 446 27.34 5.94 9.40
C ASP A 446 27.71 6.08 7.90
N MET A 447 26.78 5.76 6.99
CA MET A 447 26.98 5.91 5.55
C MET A 447 27.10 7.39 5.14
N GLU A 448 26.23 8.25 5.67
CA GLU A 448 26.30 9.72 5.52
C GLU A 448 27.67 10.24 5.98
N ARG A 449 28.15 9.80 7.16
CA ARG A 449 29.47 10.19 7.67
C ARG A 449 30.62 9.73 6.76
N ILE A 450 30.55 8.55 6.17
CA ILE A 450 31.56 8.10 5.20
C ILE A 450 31.59 9.03 3.98
N SER A 451 30.41 9.44 3.49
CA SER A 451 30.27 10.41 2.42
C SER A 451 30.89 11.77 2.79
N ASP A 452 30.58 12.33 3.97
CA ASP A 452 31.18 13.56 4.51
C ASP A 452 32.73 13.48 4.49
N TYR A 453 33.27 12.33 4.92
CA TYR A 453 34.72 12.12 4.99
C TYR A 453 35.37 12.04 3.61
N SER A 454 34.63 11.65 2.57
CA SER A 454 35.10 11.67 1.18
C SER A 454 35.38 13.10 0.72
N LEU A 455 34.46 14.03 1.02
CA LEU A 455 34.63 15.45 0.70
C LEU A 455 35.77 16.07 1.52
N ASN A 456 35.87 15.73 2.81
CA ASN A 456 36.98 16.15 3.67
C ASN A 456 38.34 15.67 3.13
N LEU A 457 38.42 14.41 2.70
CA LEU A 457 39.63 13.83 2.14
C LEU A 457 40.01 14.47 0.79
N SER A 458 39.03 14.78 -0.06
CA SER A 458 39.28 15.53 -1.31
C SER A 458 39.90 16.92 -1.05
N THR A 459 39.53 17.56 0.08
CA THR A 459 40.07 18.84 0.50
C THR A 459 41.51 18.71 1.00
N VAL A 460 41.81 17.63 1.74
CA VAL A 460 43.19 17.30 2.13
C VAL A 460 44.04 17.02 0.88
N ALA A 461 43.53 16.27 -0.08
CA ALA A 461 44.21 16.00 -1.34
C ALA A 461 44.56 17.29 -2.11
N LYS A 462 43.64 18.27 -2.14
CA LYS A 462 43.90 19.58 -2.76
C LYS A 462 45.01 20.36 -2.07
N LYS A 463 45.05 20.34 -0.73
CA LYS A 463 46.11 21.00 0.04
C LYS A 463 47.46 20.32 -0.17
N MET A 464 47.47 18.99 -0.20
CA MET A 464 48.64 18.19 -0.54
C MET A 464 49.15 18.50 -1.94
N GLU A 465 48.29 18.65 -2.95
CA GLU A 465 48.74 18.99 -4.31
C GLU A 465 49.55 20.30 -4.39
N GLN A 466 49.32 21.25 -3.49
CA GLN A 466 50.01 22.53 -3.43
C GLN A 466 51.34 22.49 -2.65
N ALA A 467 51.62 21.40 -1.93
CA ALA A 467 52.82 21.26 -1.12
C ALA A 467 53.97 20.61 -1.89
N ASP A 468 55.20 20.97 -1.54
CA ASP A 468 56.41 20.46 -2.20
C ASP A 468 56.92 19.19 -1.50
N TYR A 469 56.58 18.02 -2.05
CA TYR A 469 57.04 16.72 -1.55
C TYR A 469 57.08 15.63 -2.64
N ASP A 470 57.75 14.49 -2.34
CA ASP A 470 57.78 13.34 -3.23
C ASP A 470 56.44 12.56 -3.21
N LYS A 471 55.61 12.81 -4.24
CA LYS A 471 54.33 12.12 -4.44
C LYS A 471 54.45 10.60 -4.55
N LYS A 472 55.55 10.07 -5.10
CA LYS A 472 55.76 8.62 -5.23
C LYS A 472 56.05 7.99 -3.87
N GLU A 473 56.84 8.67 -3.03
CA GLU A 473 57.10 8.22 -1.66
C GLU A 473 55.82 8.21 -0.82
N LEU A 474 54.99 9.24 -0.94
CA LEU A 474 53.70 9.32 -0.25
C LEU A 474 52.77 8.17 -0.66
N LYS A 475 52.59 7.92 -1.97
CA LYS A 475 51.77 6.81 -2.47
C LYS A 475 52.29 5.46 -1.99
N LYS A 476 53.61 5.25 -2.03
CA LYS A 476 54.23 4.01 -1.55
C LYS A 476 53.95 3.79 -0.06
N ARG A 477 53.99 4.86 0.74
CA ARG A 477 53.69 4.82 2.17
C ARG A 477 52.23 4.46 2.45
N LEU A 478 51.29 5.03 1.70
CA LEU A 478 49.85 4.82 1.92
C LEU A 478 49.32 3.54 1.28
N LYS A 479 50.06 2.92 0.36
CA LYS A 479 49.64 1.74 -0.40
C LYS A 479 49.03 0.61 0.45
N ASP A 480 49.65 0.25 1.58
CA ASP A 480 49.14 -0.83 2.43
C ASP A 480 47.84 -0.44 3.13
N THR A 481 47.75 0.79 3.64
CA THR A 481 46.55 1.34 4.27
C THR A 481 45.40 1.44 3.26
N ASN A 482 45.66 1.95 2.05
CA ASN A 482 44.64 2.12 1.02
C ASN A 482 44.09 0.78 0.55
N LYS A 483 44.96 -0.22 0.35
CA LYS A 483 44.53 -1.58 -0.01
C LYS A 483 43.64 -2.23 1.05
N LYS A 484 43.93 -2.01 2.33
CA LYS A 484 43.09 -2.52 3.42
C LYS A 484 41.76 -1.79 3.49
N LEU A 485 41.74 -0.48 3.26
CA LEU A 485 40.49 0.29 3.15
C LEU A 485 39.63 -0.19 1.98
N GLU A 486 40.21 -0.35 0.79
CA GLU A 486 39.53 -0.91 -0.38
C GLU A 486 38.90 -2.26 -0.06
N SER A 487 39.67 -3.18 0.54
CA SER A 487 39.16 -4.50 0.93
C SER A 487 38.05 -4.42 1.99
N LEU A 488 38.13 -3.50 2.95
CA LEU A 488 37.06 -3.28 3.93
C LEU A 488 35.77 -2.79 3.26
N PHE A 489 35.86 -1.85 2.33
CA PHE A 489 34.70 -1.36 1.57
C PHE A 489 34.05 -2.47 0.73
N GLU A 490 34.85 -3.23 -0.01
CA GLU A 490 34.35 -4.37 -0.79
C GLU A 490 33.62 -5.38 0.11
N ASN A 491 34.22 -5.73 1.26
CA ASN A 491 33.67 -6.70 2.19
C ASN A 491 32.41 -6.20 2.91
N ILE A 492 32.36 -4.93 3.35
CA ILE A 492 31.17 -4.39 4.03
C ILE A 492 30.00 -4.21 3.09
N MET A 493 30.23 -3.83 1.82
CA MET A 493 29.17 -3.76 0.82
C MET A 493 28.55 -5.14 0.60
N LEU A 494 29.38 -6.19 0.44
CA LEU A 494 28.90 -7.57 0.30
C LEU A 494 28.18 -8.07 1.56
N ALA A 495 28.70 -7.75 2.74
CA ALA A 495 28.07 -8.12 4.00
C ALA A 495 26.70 -7.46 4.19
N TYR A 496 26.60 -6.17 3.87
CA TYR A 496 25.36 -5.40 4.03
C TYR A 496 24.29 -5.77 3.02
N GLU A 497 24.66 -6.05 1.76
CA GLU A 497 23.73 -6.42 0.70
C GLU A 497 23.12 -7.82 0.91
N ASN A 498 23.90 -8.76 1.46
CA ASN A 498 23.49 -10.15 1.64
C ASN A 498 23.11 -10.52 3.09
N ASP A 499 23.13 -9.54 4.00
CA ASP A 499 22.98 -9.74 5.45
C ASP A 499 23.92 -10.86 5.98
N ASP A 500 25.17 -10.89 5.47
CA ASP A 500 26.16 -11.91 5.79
C ASP A 500 26.88 -11.59 7.11
N VAL A 501 26.36 -12.18 8.19
CA VAL A 501 26.90 -12.07 9.54
C VAL A 501 28.36 -12.55 9.65
N SER A 502 28.74 -13.58 8.90
CA SER A 502 30.12 -14.09 8.94
C SER A 502 31.07 -13.06 8.35
N LYS A 503 30.69 -12.49 7.21
CA LYS A 503 31.47 -11.44 6.54
C LYS A 503 31.53 -10.16 7.37
N ALA A 504 30.43 -9.78 8.01
CA ALA A 504 30.40 -8.64 8.92
C ALA A 504 31.39 -8.82 10.09
N ASN A 505 31.48 -10.02 10.67
CA ASN A 505 32.46 -10.31 11.73
C ASN A 505 33.91 -10.23 11.22
N GLU A 506 34.21 -10.72 10.01
CA GLU A 506 35.53 -10.54 9.38
C GLU A 506 35.88 -9.06 9.21
N VAL A 507 34.93 -8.25 8.73
CA VAL A 507 35.11 -6.80 8.56
C VAL A 507 35.43 -6.14 9.91
N ARG A 508 34.78 -6.57 11.00
CA ARG A 508 35.05 -6.04 12.34
C ARG A 508 36.49 -6.33 12.78
N GLU A 509 36.96 -7.57 12.66
CA GLU A 509 38.34 -7.94 13.00
C GLU A 509 39.36 -7.16 12.17
N GLN A 510 39.16 -7.09 10.85
CA GLN A 510 40.01 -6.32 9.94
C GLN A 510 40.03 -4.82 10.27
N SER A 511 38.89 -4.27 10.71
CA SER A 511 38.76 -2.86 11.12
C SER A 511 39.58 -2.57 12.37
N GLU A 512 39.51 -3.42 13.40
CA GLU A 512 40.29 -3.29 14.64
C GLU A 512 41.80 -3.30 14.35
N GLU A 513 42.26 -4.25 13.52
CA GLU A 513 43.67 -4.34 13.11
C GLU A 513 44.13 -3.07 12.37
N LEU A 514 43.32 -2.56 11.45
CA LEU A 514 43.66 -1.39 10.66
C LEU A 514 43.68 -0.11 11.52
N VAL A 515 42.73 0.05 12.44
CA VAL A 515 42.71 1.16 13.40
C VAL A 515 44.02 1.19 14.21
N ASP A 516 44.48 0.03 14.69
CA ASP A 516 45.71 -0.07 15.46
C ASP A 516 46.97 0.21 14.62
N GLN A 517 46.99 -0.23 13.36
CA GLN A 517 48.05 0.11 12.41
C GLN A 517 48.10 1.62 12.15
N ILE A 518 46.94 2.25 11.95
CA ILE A 518 46.84 3.71 11.75
C ILE A 518 47.35 4.46 12.99
N LYS A 519 46.96 4.05 14.21
CA LYS A 519 47.46 4.65 15.46
C LYS A 519 48.99 4.54 15.56
N LYS A 520 49.55 3.37 15.23
CA LYS A 520 51.01 3.14 15.21
C LYS A 520 51.70 4.02 14.17
N ALA A 521 51.11 4.16 12.97
CA ALA A 521 51.62 5.02 11.91
C ALA A 521 51.68 6.49 12.34
N LYS A 522 50.59 7.04 12.91
CA LYS A 522 50.56 8.43 13.43
C LYS A 522 51.63 8.66 14.50
N LYS A 523 51.82 7.71 15.43
CA LYS A 523 52.85 7.79 16.47
C LYS A 523 54.27 7.74 15.89
N SER A 524 54.46 7.00 14.81
CA SER A 524 55.74 6.92 14.08
C SER A 524 56.05 8.25 13.37
N ASP A 525 55.07 8.84 12.68
CA ASP A 525 55.25 10.13 11.98
C ASP A 525 55.59 11.25 12.95
N LEU A 526 54.89 11.32 14.09
CA LEU A 526 55.17 12.31 15.13
C LEU A 526 56.58 12.18 15.71
N LYS A 527 57.11 10.96 15.81
CA LYS A 527 58.52 10.72 16.20
C LYS A 527 59.51 11.17 15.11
N LYS A 528 59.19 10.99 13.83
CA LYS A 528 60.03 11.45 12.72
C LYS A 528 60.07 12.97 12.64
N LEU A 529 58.91 13.61 12.79
CA LEU A 529 58.77 15.07 12.85
C LEU A 529 59.62 15.66 13.99
N ARG A 530 59.50 15.12 15.21
CA ARG A 530 60.32 15.56 16.37
C ARG A 530 61.83 15.42 16.18
N LYS A 531 62.26 14.52 15.28
CA LYS A 531 63.67 14.29 14.96
C LYS A 531 64.14 15.09 13.73
N GLY A 532 63.31 15.96 13.16
CA GLY A 532 63.60 16.71 11.94
C GLY A 532 63.75 15.83 10.70
N LYS A 533 63.19 14.61 10.71
CA LYS A 533 63.29 13.62 9.60
C LYS A 533 62.06 13.62 8.69
N MET A 534 61.17 14.60 8.84
CA MET A 534 59.94 14.72 8.08
C MET A 534 59.56 16.20 8.02
N ASP A 535 59.12 16.65 6.85
CA ASP A 535 58.62 18.01 6.67
C ASP A 535 57.35 18.24 7.51
N ALA A 536 57.20 19.47 8.03
CA ALA A 536 56.13 19.81 8.95
C ALA A 536 54.77 19.91 8.24
N GLU A 537 54.74 20.47 7.04
CA GLU A 537 53.52 20.68 6.27
C GLU A 537 52.94 19.34 5.81
N ILE A 538 53.77 18.48 5.22
CA ILE A 538 53.32 17.13 4.82
C ILE A 538 52.92 16.27 6.01
N SER A 539 53.56 16.45 7.18
CA SER A 539 53.19 15.72 8.40
C SER A 539 51.80 16.10 8.91
N VAL A 540 51.35 17.34 8.71
CA VAL A 540 50.00 17.77 9.08
C VAL A 540 48.99 17.08 8.17
N TYR A 541 49.14 17.18 6.84
CA TYR A 541 48.21 16.58 5.90
C TYR A 541 48.15 15.05 6.02
N LEU A 542 49.28 14.40 6.30
CA LEU A 542 49.31 12.95 6.51
C LEU A 542 48.61 12.54 7.81
N SER A 543 48.72 13.36 8.85
CA SER A 543 47.97 13.15 10.10
C SER A 543 46.47 13.32 9.87
N ASP A 544 46.05 14.28 9.04
CA ASP A 544 44.65 14.48 8.66
C ASP A 544 44.12 13.28 7.86
N TYR A 545 44.86 12.84 6.83
CA TYR A 545 44.57 11.64 6.05
C TYR A 545 44.32 10.43 6.97
N LEU A 546 45.29 10.12 7.84
CA LEU A 546 45.20 9.00 8.77
C LEU A 546 44.08 9.18 9.81
N SER A 547 43.75 10.42 10.17
CA SER A 547 42.61 10.69 11.06
C SER A 547 41.29 10.36 10.39
N ILE A 548 41.11 10.84 9.16
CA ILE A 548 39.92 10.61 8.35
C ILE A 548 39.77 9.12 8.06
N SER A 549 40.84 8.45 7.61
CA SER A 549 40.82 7.01 7.38
C SER A 549 40.43 6.22 8.62
N ARG A 550 40.94 6.59 9.80
CA ARG A 550 40.53 5.94 11.06
C ARG A 550 39.04 6.12 11.33
N ARG A 551 38.50 7.34 11.14
CA ARG A 551 37.07 7.61 11.35
C ARG A 551 36.20 6.79 10.40
N VAL A 552 36.59 6.69 9.14
CA VAL A 552 35.88 5.86 8.16
C VAL A 552 35.91 4.39 8.54
N VAL A 553 37.05 3.87 9.03
CA VAL A 553 37.11 2.49 9.54
C VAL A 553 36.21 2.29 10.77
N GLU A 554 36.15 3.27 11.68
CA GLU A 554 35.21 3.24 12.82
C GLU A 554 33.75 3.19 12.35
N HIS A 555 33.36 3.93 11.30
CA HIS A 555 32.01 3.88 10.73
C HIS A 555 31.73 2.55 9.99
N ILE A 556 32.69 2.01 9.23
CA ILE A 556 32.57 0.68 8.61
C ILE A 556 32.36 -0.39 9.69
N GLN A 557 33.09 -0.29 10.80
CA GLN A 557 32.96 -1.18 11.95
C GLN A 557 31.55 -1.09 12.57
N ASN A 558 31.01 0.12 12.79
CA ASN A 558 29.65 0.29 13.30
C ASN A 558 28.60 -0.36 12.39
N ILE A 559 28.76 -0.23 11.07
CA ILE A 559 27.86 -0.87 10.10
C ILE A 559 27.96 -2.40 10.21
N ALA A 560 29.18 -2.94 10.32
CA ALA A 560 29.40 -4.37 10.51
C ALA A 560 28.80 -4.90 11.82
N GLU A 561 28.94 -4.15 12.92
CA GLU A 561 28.35 -4.49 14.21
C GLU A 561 26.82 -4.52 14.14
N ALA A 562 26.20 -3.58 13.44
CA ALA A 562 24.75 -3.55 13.28
C ALA A 562 24.19 -4.70 12.42
N ILE A 563 24.99 -5.30 11.53
CA ILE A 563 24.61 -6.52 10.78
C ILE A 563 24.75 -7.78 11.65
N ALA A 564 25.69 -7.77 12.60
CA ALA A 564 26.05 -8.95 13.40
C ALA A 564 25.22 -9.12 14.69
N ILE A 565 24.37 -8.15 15.02
CA ILE A 565 23.38 -8.17 16.10
C ILE A 565 22.07 -8.68 15.53
#